data_AF-A0A3D5WEI3-F1
#
_entry.id   AF-A0A3D5WEI3-F1
#
_cell.length_a   1.000
_cell.length_b   1.000
_cell.length_c   1.000
_cell.angle_alpha   90.00
_cell.angle_beta   90.00
_cell.angle_gamma   90.00
#
_symmetry.space_group_name_H-M   'P 1'
#
loop_
_entity.id
_entity.type
_entity.pdbx_description
1 polymer ?
#
loop_
_entity_poly.entity_id
_entity_poly.type
_entity_poly.pdbx_seq_one_letter_code
_entity_poly.pdbx_strand_id
1 'polypeptide(L)'
;IDFDRIVVIANKVTPETRPIIEELGRENGLDIIGYVPFDPLISQYDAIGRSLLELPEEAPSVSSAYEIFGRIRQEAEEKYRKRGG
;
A
#
# COMPACT_ATOMS: atom_id res chain seq x y z
N ILE A 1 -4.33 18.26 -15.15
CA ILE A 1 -4.31 16.79 -14.92
C ILE A 1 -5.56 16.50 -14.12
N ASP A 2 -6.48 15.69 -14.66
CA ASP A 2 -7.70 15.29 -13.96
C ASP A 2 -7.48 13.89 -13.38
N PHE A 3 -7.59 13.76 -12.06
CA PHE A 3 -7.37 12.50 -11.37
C PHE A 3 -8.70 11.91 -10.96
N ASP A 4 -8.98 10.75 -11.53
CA ASP A 4 -10.23 10.03 -11.41
C ASP A 4 -10.53 9.51 -9.99
N ARG A 5 -9.49 9.22 -9.21
CA ARG A 5 -9.50 8.88 -7.78
C ARG A 5 -8.08 9.03 -7.25
N ILE A 6 -7.94 9.53 -6.03
CA ILE A 6 -6.68 9.60 -5.29
C ILE A 6 -6.82 8.71 -4.07
N VAL A 7 -5.86 7.80 -3.87
CA VAL A 7 -5.83 6.89 -2.71
C VAL A 7 -4.49 7.01 -2.00
N VAL A 8 -4.47 6.59 -0.73
CA VAL A 8 -3.30 6.62 0.14
C VAL A 8 -2.87 5.19 0.48
N ILE A 9 -1.56 4.95 0.41
CA ILE A 9 -0.93 3.76 0.97
C ILE A 9 -0.16 4.20 2.21
N ALA A 10 -0.57 3.74 3.38
CA ALA A 10 0.15 4.02 4.61
C ALA A 10 1.35 3.08 4.72
N ASN A 11 2.56 3.63 4.80
CA ASN A 11 3.79 2.86 4.79
C ASN A 11 4.43 2.76 6.19
N LYS A 12 5.20 1.69 6.42
CA LYS A 12 5.91 1.38 7.69
C LYS A 12 4.98 1.34 8.90
N VAL A 13 3.80 0.76 8.70
CA VAL A 13 2.75 0.69 9.71
C VAL A 13 3.07 -0.43 10.70
N THR A 14 3.10 -0.11 11.98
CA THR A 14 3.14 -1.08 13.08
C THR A 14 1.74 -1.28 13.70
N PRO A 15 1.50 -2.35 14.47
CA PRO A 15 0.25 -2.53 15.19
C PRO A 15 -0.14 -1.33 16.08
N GLU A 16 0.84 -0.66 16.67
CA GLU A 16 0.63 0.50 17.54
C GLU A 16 0.28 1.76 16.77
N THR A 17 0.89 1.96 15.59
CA THR A 17 0.62 3.14 14.74
C THR A 17 -0.67 3.00 13.93
N ARG A 18 -1.13 1.77 13.67
CA ARG A 18 -2.28 1.52 12.79
C ARG A 18 -3.57 2.24 13.24
N PRO A 19 -4.00 2.17 14.52
CA PRO A 19 -5.20 2.90 14.95
C PRO A 19 -5.07 4.41 14.77
N ILE A 20 -3.87 4.97 14.97
CA ILE A 20 -3.59 6.40 14.81
C ILE A 20 -3.72 6.79 13.33
N ILE A 21 -3.18 5.97 12.43
CA ILE A 21 -3.27 6.22 10.98
C ILE A 21 -4.71 6.07 10.49
N GLU A 22 -5.48 5.12 11.02
CA GLU A 22 -6.90 4.94 10.72
C GLU A 22 -7.74 6.15 11.19
N GLU A 23 -7.46 6.67 12.39
CA GLU A 23 -8.06 7.90 12.93
C GLU A 23 -7.76 9.09 12.01
N LEU A 24 -6.48 9.34 11.72
CA LEU A 24 -6.03 10.44 10.86
C LEU A 24 -6.61 10.34 9.45
N GLY A 25 -6.67 9.13 8.89
CA GLY A 25 -7.28 8.89 7.59
C GLY A 25 -8.74 9.29 7.55
N ARG A 26 -9.50 8.89 8.58
CA ARG A 26 -10.91 9.24 8.73
C ARG A 26 -11.12 10.75 8.90
N GLU A 27 -10.35 11.39 9.78
CA GLU A 27 -10.49 12.83 10.08
C GLU A 27 -10.16 13.72 8.88
N ASN A 28 -9.21 13.29 8.04
CA ASN A 28 -8.74 14.07 6.89
C ASN A 28 -9.39 13.65 5.56
N GLY A 29 -10.37 12.73 5.58
CA GLY A 29 -11.03 12.24 4.37
C GLY A 29 -10.08 11.50 3.42
N LEU A 30 -9.04 10.86 3.95
CA LEU A 30 -8.09 10.09 3.16
C LEU A 30 -8.65 8.71 2.86
N ASP A 31 -8.62 8.35 1.59
CA ASP A 31 -9.00 7.03 1.10
C ASP A 31 -7.80 6.07 1.18
N ILE A 32 -7.61 5.45 2.34
CA ILE A 32 -6.51 4.51 2.57
C ILE A 32 -6.88 3.16 1.95
N ILE A 33 -6.23 2.81 0.84
CA ILE A 33 -6.47 1.54 0.13
C ILE A 33 -5.75 0.34 0.77
N GLY A 34 -4.71 0.61 1.57
CA GLY A 34 -4.03 -0.40 2.36
C GLY A 34 -2.80 0.11 3.12
N TYR A 35 -2.17 -0.84 3.81
CA TYR A 35 -1.06 -0.61 4.74
C TYR A 35 0.11 -1.50 4.36
N VAL A 36 1.30 -0.92 4.25
CA VAL A 36 2.56 -1.68 4.17
C VAL A 36 3.14 -1.73 5.57
N PRO A 37 3.32 -2.93 6.16
CA PRO A 37 3.82 -3.05 7.51
C PRO A 37 5.28 -2.60 7.62
N PHE A 38 5.69 -2.23 8.83
CA PHE A 38 7.11 -2.10 9.13
C PHE A 38 7.79 -3.46 8.95
N ASP A 39 8.86 -3.48 8.15
CA ASP A 39 9.61 -4.69 7.82
C ASP A 39 11.10 -4.46 8.11
N PRO A 40 11.67 -5.10 9.15
CA PRO A 40 13.08 -4.99 9.47
C PRO A 40 14.01 -5.42 8.32
N LEU A 41 13.55 -6.28 7.42
CA LEU A 41 14.35 -6.81 6.33
C LEU A 41 14.66 -5.72 5.28
N ILE A 42 13.71 -4.80 5.04
CA ILE A 42 13.94 -3.62 4.20
C ILE A 42 15.11 -2.82 4.74
N SER A 43 15.11 -2.51 6.04
CA SER A 43 16.17 -1.71 6.66
C SER A 43 17.53 -2.41 6.60
N GLN A 44 17.55 -3.74 6.72
CA GLN A 44 18.79 -4.52 6.58
C GLN A 44 19.34 -4.49 5.15
N TYR A 45 18.47 -4.66 4.14
CA TYR A 45 18.87 -4.64 2.73
C TYR A 45 19.35 -3.25 2.32
N ASP A 46 18.62 -2.21 2.71
CA ASP A 46 19.01 -0.81 2.50
C ASP A 46 20.40 -0.53 3.12
N ALA A 47 20.65 -1.00 4.36
CA ALA A 47 21.91 -0.75 5.07
C ALA A 47 23.14 -1.39 4.40
N ILE A 48 22.96 -2.50 3.69
CA ILE A 48 24.05 -3.19 2.98
C ILE A 48 24.08 -2.87 1.48
N GLY A 49 23.22 -1.97 1.00
CA GLY A 49 23.11 -1.61 -0.42
C GLY A 49 22.56 -2.74 -1.30
N ARG A 50 21.78 -3.65 -0.74
CA ARG A 50 21.15 -4.76 -1.46
C ARG A 50 19.79 -4.34 -2.01
N SER A 51 19.47 -4.80 -3.22
CA SER A 51 18.22 -4.46 -3.89
C SER A 51 16.99 -4.97 -3.13
N LEU A 52 15.99 -4.11 -2.92
CA LEU A 52 14.70 -4.52 -2.34
C LEU A 52 13.90 -5.46 -3.26
N LEU A 53 14.25 -5.54 -4.55
CA LEU A 53 13.65 -6.53 -5.46
C LEU A 53 14.06 -7.96 -5.14
N GLU A 54 15.08 -8.15 -4.30
CA GLU A 54 15.52 -9.47 -3.83
C GLU A 54 14.89 -9.88 -2.49
N LEU A 55 13.96 -9.09 -1.96
CA LEU A 55 13.21 -9.48 -0.76
C LEU A 55 12.39 -10.76 -1.05
N PRO A 56 12.26 -11.68 -0.08
CA PRO A 56 11.39 -12.84 -0.21
C PRO A 56 9.94 -12.43 -0.49
N GLU A 57 9.23 -13.21 -1.30
CA GLU A 57 7.81 -12.95 -1.63
C GLU A 57 6.93 -13.00 -0.37
N GLU A 58 7.33 -13.80 0.62
CA GLU A 58 6.64 -13.97 1.89
C GLU A 58 6.93 -12.83 2.88
N ALA A 59 7.87 -11.92 2.56
CA ALA A 59 8.14 -10.77 3.41
C ALA A 59 6.84 -9.95 3.58
N PRO A 60 6.47 -9.57 4.81
CA PRO A 60 5.19 -8.89 5.07
C PRO A 60 5.00 -7.64 4.22
N SER A 61 6.07 -6.90 3.95
CA SER A 61 6.06 -5.71 3.09
C SER A 61 5.76 -6.04 1.63
N VAL A 62 6.37 -7.11 1.10
CA VAL A 62 6.21 -7.57 -0.29
C VAL A 62 4.81 -8.13 -0.51
N SER A 63 4.37 -9.04 0.36
CA SER A 63 3.02 -9.62 0.31
C SER A 63 1.94 -8.54 0.38
N SER A 64 2.05 -7.61 1.33
CA SER A 64 1.09 -6.49 1.47
C SER A 64 1.08 -5.57 0.25
N ALA A 65 2.24 -5.31 -0.37
CA ALA A 65 2.30 -4.51 -1.58
C ALA A 65 1.54 -5.18 -2.74
N TYR A 66 1.73 -6.49 -2.94
CA TYR A 66 1.00 -7.23 -3.96
C TYR A 66 -0.51 -7.24 -3.74
N GLU A 67 -0.97 -7.39 -2.49
CA GLU A 67 -2.40 -7.30 -2.17
C GLU A 67 -2.98 -5.93 -2.53
N ILE A 68 -2.27 -4.84 -2.20
CA ILE A 68 -2.70 -3.48 -2.50
C ILE A 68 -2.75 -3.24 -4.02
N PHE A 69 -1.73 -3.68 -4.76
CA PHE A 69 -1.73 -3.58 -6.22
C PHE A 69 -2.86 -4.39 -6.85
N GLY A 70 -3.20 -5.55 -6.29
CA GLY A 70 -4.36 -6.34 -6.69
C GLY A 70 -5.66 -5.57 -6.56
N ARG A 71 -5.87 -4.87 -5.43
CA ARG A 71 -7.06 -4.02 -5.20
C ARG A 71 -7.13 -2.85 -6.17
N ILE A 72 -6.02 -2.13 -6.35
CA ILE A 72 -5.94 -1.01 -7.29
C ILE A 72 -6.32 -1.48 -8.70
N ARG A 73 -5.78 -2.62 -9.14
CA ARG A 73 -6.08 -3.19 -10.46
C ARG A 73 -7.56 -3.57 -10.59
N GLN A 74 -8.11 -4.26 -9.60
CA GLN A 74 -9.53 -4.67 -9.61
C GLN A 74 -10.46 -3.45 -9.74
N GLU A 75 -10.25 -2.42 -8.93
CA GLU A 75 -11.08 -1.22 -8.95
C GLU A 75 -10.95 -0.45 -10.27
N ALA A 76 -9.73 -0.40 -10.83
CA ALA A 76 -9.51 0.19 -12.15
C ALA A 76 -10.27 -0.57 -13.24
N GLU A 77 -10.18 -1.91 -13.26
CA GLU A 77 -10.87 -2.78 -14.23
C GLU A 77 -12.39 -2.67 -14.13
N GLU A 78 -12.95 -2.66 -12.92
CA GLU A 78 -14.38 -2.47 -12.69
C GLU A 78 -14.87 -1.12 -13.21
N LYS A 79 -14.05 -0.07 -13.06
CA LYS A 79 -14.35 1.27 -13.59
C LYS A 79 -14.32 1.30 -15.11
N TYR A 80 -13.31 0.67 -15.75
CA TYR A 80 -13.26 0.57 -17.21
C TYR A 80 -14.47 -0.18 -17.76
N ARG A 81 -14.89 -1.27 -17.12
CA ARG A 81 -16.08 -2.03 -17.53
C ARG A 81 -17.36 -1.19 -17.46
N LYS A 82 -17.51 -0.34 -16.44
CA LYS A 82 -18.69 0.53 -16.28
C LYS A 82 -18.73 1.73 -17.24
N ARG A 83 -17.58 2.15 -17.79
CA ARG A 83 -17.48 3.25 -18.76
C ARG A 83 -17.61 2.81 -20.22
N GLY A 84 -17.39 1.53 -20.52
CA GLY A 84 -17.43 0.95 -21.86
C GLY A 84 -18.74 0.28 -22.25
N GLY A 85 -19.87 0.68 -21.65
CA GLY A 85 -21.21 0.19 -21.94
C GLY A 85 -22.13 1.30 -22.43
#